data_AF-A0A1I2WAV8-F1
#
_entry.id   AF-A0A1I2WAV8-F1
#
_cell.length_a   1.000
_cell.length_b   1.000
_cell.length_c   1.000
_cell.angle_alpha   90.00
_cell.angle_beta   90.00
_cell.angle_gamma   90.00
#
_symmetry.space_group_name_H-M   'P 1'
#
loop_
_entity.id
_entity.type
_entity.pdbx_description
1 polymer ?
#
loop_
_entity_poly.entity_id
_entity_poly.type
_entity_poly.pdbx_seq_one_letter_code
_entity_poly.pdbx_strand_id
1 'polypeptide(L)'
;MLIDGHIEEFEAGWVYYYQSARFLETGDFRDCLVGNAPLFVPRNGAPATFISYHRPAVESMEAFSFCGDANEKANPEVEISGGQPDSLKIPAIQCIRTYSGIGLAAAKEAIDKCLSGEVVRVPTQSVEIARELVSALRQLSFVTMVTYG
;
A
#
# COMPACT_ATOMS: atom_id res chain seq x y z
N MET A 1 -25.02 -8.65 10.44
CA MET A 1 -24.82 -7.68 11.53
C MET A 1 -23.39 -7.19 11.46
N LEU A 2 -23.17 -5.88 11.59
CA LEU A 2 -21.82 -5.33 11.69
C LEU A 2 -21.18 -5.76 13.01
N ILE A 3 -19.86 -5.92 13.01
CA ILE A 3 -19.11 -6.21 14.22
C ILE A 3 -18.43 -4.92 14.67
N ASP A 4 -19.13 -4.13 15.47
CA ASP A 4 -18.72 -2.76 15.82
C ASP A 4 -17.32 -2.68 16.44
N GLY A 5 -16.93 -3.69 17.24
CA GLY A 5 -15.61 -3.77 17.87
C GLY A 5 -14.44 -4.05 16.92
N HIS A 6 -14.69 -4.23 15.63
CA HIS A 6 -13.66 -4.52 14.62
C HIS A 6 -13.63 -3.51 13.47
N ILE A 7 -14.33 -2.38 13.59
CA ILE A 7 -14.26 -1.34 12.56
C ILE A 7 -12.86 -0.73 12.56
N GLU A 8 -12.20 -0.73 11.39
CA GLU A 8 -10.88 -0.11 11.21
C GLU A 8 -11.06 1.23 10.47
N GLU A 9 -10.52 2.30 11.04
CA GLU A 9 -10.51 3.63 10.42
C GLU A 9 -9.13 3.94 9.83
N PHE A 10 -9.13 4.38 8.57
CA PHE A 10 -7.97 4.84 7.82
C PHE A 10 -8.21 6.27 7.31
N GLU A 11 -7.14 6.92 6.86
CA GLU A 11 -7.26 8.21 6.16
C GLU A 11 -8.17 8.09 4.93
N ALA A 12 -8.01 7.00 4.16
CA ALA A 12 -8.79 6.71 2.96
C ALA A 12 -10.29 6.42 3.21
N GLY A 13 -10.67 5.99 4.42
CA GLY A 13 -12.05 5.62 4.76
C GLY A 13 -12.16 4.61 5.89
N TRP A 14 -13.24 3.82 5.89
CA TRP A 14 -13.53 2.85 6.95
C TRP A 14 -13.67 1.45 6.38
N VAL A 15 -13.20 0.45 7.13
CA VAL A 15 -13.39 -0.97 6.83
C VAL A 15 -14.34 -1.58 7.85
N TYR A 16 -15.42 -2.17 7.36
CA TYR A 16 -16.45 -2.81 8.16
C TYR A 16 -16.40 -4.33 7.99
N TYR A 17 -16.48 -5.00 9.13
CA TYR A 17 -16.62 -6.46 9.21
C TYR A 17 -18.04 -6.80 9.62
N TYR A 18 -18.55 -7.92 9.12
CA TYR A 18 -19.92 -8.34 9.38
C TYR A 18 -20.02 -9.85 9.48
N GLN A 19 -21.02 -10.31 10.22
CA GLN A 19 -21.32 -11.72 10.39
C GLN A 19 -22.83 -11.95 10.58
N SER A 20 -23.28 -13.18 10.41
CA SER A 20 -24.63 -13.64 10.76
C SER A 20 -24.96 -13.24 12.20
N ALA A 21 -26.11 -12.59 12.40
CA ALA A 21 -26.58 -12.22 13.74
C ALA A 21 -26.71 -13.46 14.62
N ARG A 22 -27.28 -14.53 14.05
CA ARG A 22 -27.45 -15.82 14.73
C ARG A 22 -26.11 -16.42 15.16
N PHE A 23 -25.08 -16.37 14.31
CA PHE A 23 -23.73 -16.81 14.70
C PHE A 23 -23.17 -15.98 15.85
N LEU A 24 -23.32 -14.66 15.80
CA LEU A 24 -22.83 -13.78 16.87
C LEU A 24 -23.56 -14.01 18.21
N GLU A 25 -24.84 -14.39 18.15
CA GLU A 25 -25.66 -14.71 19.33
C GLU A 25 -25.38 -16.11 19.89
N THR A 26 -25.23 -17.13 19.04
CA THR A 26 -25.20 -18.54 19.46
C THR A 26 -23.79 -19.13 19.50
N GLY A 27 -22.85 -18.57 18.75
CA GLY A 27 -21.54 -19.16 18.49
C GLY A 27 -21.59 -20.46 17.67
N ASP A 28 -22.75 -20.87 17.17
CA ASP A 28 -22.88 -22.08 16.36
C ASP A 28 -22.24 -21.87 14.99
N PHE A 29 -21.11 -22.52 14.75
CA PHE A 29 -20.36 -22.42 13.51
C PHE A 29 -21.19 -22.68 12.24
N ARG A 30 -22.28 -23.47 12.33
CA ARG A 30 -23.17 -23.73 11.19
C ARG A 30 -23.94 -22.49 10.72
N ASP A 31 -24.09 -21.50 11.61
CA ASP A 31 -24.73 -20.23 11.32
C ASP A 31 -23.74 -19.18 10.81
N CYS A 32 -22.45 -19.52 10.67
CA CYS A 32 -21.40 -18.63 10.20
C CYS A 32 -21.52 -18.37 8.68
N LEU A 33 -21.36 -17.11 8.28
CA LEU A 33 -21.13 -16.72 6.89
C LEU A 33 -19.71 -17.09 6.48
N VAL A 34 -19.59 -17.82 5.37
CA VAL A 34 -18.31 -18.16 4.75
C VAL A 34 -18.07 -17.23 3.55
N GLY A 35 -16.84 -16.72 3.41
CA GLY A 35 -16.46 -15.86 2.29
C GLY A 35 -16.95 -14.42 2.40
N ASN A 36 -17.27 -13.94 3.61
CA ASN A 36 -17.61 -12.56 3.89
C ASN A 36 -16.37 -11.66 3.78
N ALA A 37 -16.17 -11.10 2.58
CA ALA A 37 -15.17 -10.06 2.35
C ALA A 37 -15.51 -8.80 3.16
N PRO A 38 -14.52 -8.12 3.78
CA PRO A 38 -14.76 -6.85 4.45
C PRO A 38 -15.29 -5.80 3.47
N LEU A 39 -16.11 -4.88 3.98
CA LEU A 39 -16.65 -3.76 3.21
C LEU A 39 -15.82 -2.50 3.46
N PHE A 40 -15.20 -1.95 2.42
CA PHE A 40 -14.54 -0.67 2.46
C PHE A 40 -15.51 0.45 2.02
N VAL A 41 -15.57 1.52 2.81
CA VAL A 41 -16.35 2.73 2.53
C VAL A 41 -15.39 3.91 2.38
N PRO A 42 -15.15 4.38 1.14
CA PRO A 42 -14.26 5.51 0.89
C PRO A 42 -14.75 6.82 1.51
N ARG A 43 -13.82 7.62 2.07
CA ARG A 43 -14.12 8.94 2.64
C ARG A 43 -14.41 10.00 1.57
N ASN A 44 -13.85 9.81 0.38
CA ASN A 44 -13.98 10.74 -0.75
C ASN A 44 -15.34 10.65 -1.48
N GLY A 45 -16.28 9.81 -0.99
CA GLY A 45 -17.60 9.63 -1.59
C GLY A 45 -17.65 8.65 -2.76
N ALA A 46 -16.54 7.97 -3.08
CA ALA A 46 -16.57 6.85 -4.02
C ALA A 46 -17.46 5.70 -3.49
N PRO A 47 -18.02 4.85 -4.37
CA PRO A 47 -18.87 3.73 -3.95
C PRO A 47 -18.16 2.80 -2.98
N ALA A 48 -18.92 2.27 -2.00
CA ALA A 48 -18.43 1.22 -1.13
C ALA A 48 -18.11 -0.05 -1.95
N THR A 49 -17.05 -0.75 -1.59
CA THR A 49 -16.57 -1.94 -2.30
C THR A 49 -16.15 -3.03 -1.34
N PHE A 50 -16.28 -4.29 -1.74
CA PHE A 50 -15.71 -5.40 -0.98
C PHE A 50 -14.21 -5.48 -1.25
N ILE A 51 -13.43 -5.64 -0.19
CA ILE A 51 -11.97 -5.81 -0.28
C ILE A 51 -11.56 -7.25 -0.02
N SER A 52 -10.47 -7.68 -0.64
CA SER A 52 -9.92 -9.03 -0.43
C SER A 52 -9.62 -9.30 1.05
N TYR A 53 -10.10 -10.44 1.55
CA TYR A 53 -9.77 -10.96 2.88
C TYR A 53 -8.47 -11.78 2.93
N HIS A 54 -7.79 -11.95 1.79
CA HIS A 54 -6.51 -12.66 1.69
C HIS A 54 -5.30 -11.78 1.99
N ARG A 55 -5.51 -10.48 2.27
CA ARG A 55 -4.45 -9.52 2.58
C ARG A 55 -4.85 -8.59 3.71
N PRO A 56 -3.88 -7.98 4.41
CA PRO A 56 -4.16 -6.94 5.39
C PRO A 56 -4.94 -5.77 4.78
N ALA A 57 -5.88 -5.19 5.54
CA ALA A 57 -6.69 -4.06 5.08
C ALA A 57 -5.84 -2.85 4.66
N VAL A 58 -4.72 -2.62 5.35
CA VAL A 58 -3.76 -1.55 5.03
C VAL A 58 -3.27 -1.61 3.57
N GLU A 59 -3.03 -2.81 3.03
CA GLU A 59 -2.60 -2.94 1.62
C GLU A 59 -3.69 -2.54 0.64
N SER A 60 -4.95 -2.84 0.97
CA SER A 60 -6.10 -2.39 0.18
C SER A 60 -6.27 -0.86 0.25
N MET A 61 -5.94 -0.24 1.39
CA MET A 61 -5.99 1.22 1.52
C MET A 61 -4.87 1.90 0.74
N GLU A 62 -3.67 1.34 0.78
CA GLU A 62 -2.55 1.83 -0.02
C GLU A 62 -2.84 1.73 -1.52
N ALA A 63 -3.42 0.61 -1.98
CA ALA A 63 -3.85 0.43 -3.37
C ALA A 63 -4.90 1.49 -3.77
N PHE A 64 -5.92 1.69 -2.93
CA PHE A 64 -6.95 2.69 -3.19
C PHE A 64 -6.39 4.10 -3.24
N SER A 65 -5.49 4.46 -2.32
CA SER A 65 -4.82 5.76 -2.33
C SER A 65 -3.94 5.97 -3.57
N PHE A 66 -3.38 4.89 -4.13
CA PHE A 66 -2.53 4.95 -5.33
C PHE A 66 -3.32 5.07 -6.63
N CYS A 67 -4.27 4.16 -6.88
CA CYS A 67 -4.95 4.05 -8.19
C CYS A 67 -6.48 4.14 -8.12
N GLY A 68 -7.08 4.29 -6.93
CA GLY A 68 -8.53 4.36 -6.75
C GLY A 68 -9.23 3.00 -6.72
N ASP A 69 -8.50 1.89 -6.83
CA ASP A 69 -9.04 0.54 -6.68
C ASP A 69 -8.39 -0.17 -5.48
N ALA A 70 -9.22 -0.46 -4.47
CA ALA A 70 -8.81 -1.08 -3.22
C ALA A 70 -8.50 -2.58 -3.35
N ASN A 71 -8.70 -3.21 -4.52
CA ASN A 71 -8.40 -4.62 -4.79
C ASN A 71 -7.18 -4.81 -5.70
N GLU A 72 -6.58 -3.73 -6.19
CA GLU A 72 -5.38 -3.83 -7.03
C GLU A 72 -4.18 -4.39 -6.27
N LYS A 73 -3.31 -5.08 -7.00
CA LYS A 73 -2.16 -5.77 -6.41
C LYS A 73 -0.94 -4.86 -6.42
N ALA A 74 -0.10 -5.03 -5.40
CA ALA A 74 1.20 -4.40 -5.38
C ALA A 74 2.06 -4.98 -6.51
N ASN A 75 2.75 -4.09 -7.22
CA ASN A 75 3.72 -4.43 -8.24
C ASN A 75 5.13 -4.48 -7.63
N PRO A 76 6.06 -5.26 -8.22
CA PRO A 76 7.46 -5.27 -7.81
C PRO A 76 8.19 -4.00 -8.32
N GLU A 77 7.63 -2.83 -8.07
CA GLU A 77 8.13 -1.54 -8.54
C GLU A 77 7.84 -0.46 -7.51
N VAL A 78 8.78 0.49 -7.41
CA VAL A 78 8.71 1.61 -6.48
C VAL A 78 8.60 2.91 -7.25
N GLU A 79 7.62 3.73 -6.90
CA GLU A 79 7.51 5.11 -7.35
C GLU A 79 8.21 6.03 -6.36
N ILE A 80 9.05 6.93 -6.87
CA ILE A 80 9.75 7.97 -6.12
C ILE A 80 9.32 9.32 -6.72
N SER A 81 8.58 10.10 -5.94
CA SER A 81 7.91 11.32 -6.42
C SER A 81 8.50 12.61 -5.87
N GLY A 82 9.44 12.53 -4.94
CA GLY A 82 10.17 13.70 -4.44
C GLY A 82 11.11 13.40 -3.29
N GLY A 83 11.80 14.45 -2.83
CA GLY A 83 12.61 14.43 -1.62
C GLY A 83 12.36 15.69 -0.79
N GLN A 84 12.39 15.55 0.53
CA GLN A 84 12.39 16.68 1.46
C GLN A 84 13.76 17.40 1.47
N PRO A 85 13.87 18.62 2.02
CA PRO A 85 15.13 19.39 2.02
C PRO A 85 16.33 18.69 2.67
N ASP A 86 16.07 17.77 3.60
CA ASP A 86 17.04 16.95 4.34
C ASP A 86 17.37 15.61 3.66
N SER A 87 16.86 15.38 2.44
CA SER A 87 17.03 14.11 1.72
C SER A 87 18.48 13.74 1.47
N LEU A 88 18.84 12.51 1.83
CA LEU A 88 20.21 12.01 1.73
C LEU A 88 20.45 11.31 0.37
N LYS A 89 20.92 12.06 -0.62
CA LYS A 89 21.10 11.58 -2.01
C LYS A 89 22.02 10.36 -2.13
N ILE A 90 23.21 10.40 -1.53
CA ILE A 90 24.22 9.35 -1.70
C ILE A 90 23.74 8.02 -1.09
N PRO A 91 23.23 7.99 0.17
CA PRO A 91 22.61 6.79 0.71
C PRO A 91 21.44 6.28 -0.12
N ALA A 92 20.59 7.17 -0.66
CA ALA A 92 19.45 6.76 -1.47
C ALA A 92 19.87 6.06 -2.78
N ILE A 93 20.91 6.56 -3.44
CA ILE A 93 21.51 5.91 -4.61
C ILE A 93 22.01 4.50 -4.24
N GLN A 94 22.66 4.34 -3.08
CA GLN A 94 23.14 3.04 -2.60
C GLN A 94 21.98 2.08 -2.29
N CYS A 95 20.92 2.57 -1.64
CA CYS A 95 19.71 1.80 -1.36
C CYS A 95 19.08 1.30 -2.66
N ILE A 96 18.84 2.19 -3.62
CA ILE A 96 18.27 1.82 -4.93
C ILE A 96 19.09 0.71 -5.57
N ARG A 97 20.41 0.87 -5.67
CA ARG A 97 21.30 -0.16 -6.26
C ARG A 97 21.21 -1.51 -5.55
N THR A 98 21.12 -1.49 -4.22
CA THR A 98 21.11 -2.70 -3.40
C THR A 98 19.82 -3.48 -3.61
N TYR A 99 18.67 -2.81 -3.62
CA TYR A 99 17.36 -3.46 -3.70
C TYR A 99 16.88 -3.69 -5.14
N SER A 100 17.10 -2.76 -6.07
CA SER A 100 16.66 -2.91 -7.47
C SER A 100 17.66 -3.61 -8.37
N GLY A 101 18.94 -3.64 -7.99
CA GLY A 101 20.02 -4.19 -8.82
C GLY A 101 20.40 -3.34 -10.03
N ILE A 102 19.84 -2.12 -10.17
CA ILE A 102 20.20 -1.23 -11.29
C ILE A 102 21.61 -0.66 -11.13
N GLY A 103 22.22 -0.28 -12.26
CA GLY A 103 23.55 0.31 -12.29
C GLY A 103 23.65 1.66 -11.58
N LEU A 104 24.86 2.05 -11.18
CA LEU A 104 25.11 3.32 -10.46
C LEU A 104 24.61 4.55 -11.22
N ALA A 105 24.84 4.60 -12.54
CA ALA A 105 24.40 5.70 -13.38
C ALA A 105 22.86 5.84 -13.35
N ALA A 106 22.14 4.73 -13.53
CA ALA A 106 20.67 4.72 -13.51
C ALA A 106 20.11 5.08 -12.12
N ALA A 107 20.71 4.58 -11.04
CA ALA A 107 20.30 4.94 -9.68
C ALA A 107 20.51 6.42 -9.36
N LYS A 108 21.64 6.99 -9.80
CA LYS A 108 21.91 8.42 -9.67
C LYS A 108 20.90 9.24 -10.49
N GLU A 109 20.68 8.86 -11.73
CA GLU A 109 19.71 9.53 -12.61
C GLU A 109 18.31 9.53 -12.02
N ALA A 110 17.87 8.41 -11.43
CA ALA A 110 16.57 8.30 -10.77
C ALA A 110 16.41 9.32 -9.62
N ILE A 111 17.43 9.44 -8.78
CA ILE A 111 17.41 10.40 -7.66
C ILE A 111 17.48 11.85 -8.16
N ASP A 112 18.29 12.13 -9.17
CA ASP A 112 18.39 13.48 -9.72
C ASP A 112 17.07 13.93 -10.37
N LYS A 113 16.44 13.06 -11.15
CA LYS A 113 15.10 13.29 -11.76
C LYS A 113 14.02 13.48 -10.70
N CYS A 114 14.03 12.63 -9.67
CA CYS A 114 13.13 12.78 -8.54
C CYS A 114 13.25 14.15 -7.87
N LEU A 115 14.48 14.61 -7.65
CA LEU A 115 14.74 15.90 -7.01
C LEU A 115 14.50 17.11 -7.93
N SER A 116 14.41 16.91 -9.26
CA SER A 116 13.89 17.91 -10.19
C SER A 116 12.37 17.93 -10.30
N GLY A 117 11.66 17.11 -9.51
CA GLY A 117 10.21 17.05 -9.46
C GLY A 117 9.58 16.06 -10.44
N GLU A 118 10.38 15.23 -11.09
CA GLU A 118 9.87 14.15 -11.94
C GLU A 118 9.53 12.92 -11.10
N VAL A 119 8.43 12.24 -11.44
CA VAL A 119 8.08 10.96 -10.85
C VAL A 119 8.90 9.86 -11.53
N VAL A 120 9.66 9.11 -10.75
CA VAL A 120 10.51 8.03 -11.27
C VAL A 120 10.04 6.68 -10.75
N ARG A 121 10.05 5.69 -11.63
CA ARG A 121 9.73 4.30 -11.29
C ARG A 121 10.97 3.43 -11.33
N VAL A 122 11.17 2.66 -10.27
CA VAL A 122 12.31 1.78 -10.08
C VAL A 122 11.80 0.34 -9.96
N PRO A 123 12.07 -0.54 -10.94
CA PRO A 123 11.68 -1.94 -10.84
C PRO A 123 12.51 -2.66 -9.78
N THR A 124 11.95 -3.71 -9.20
CA THR A 124 12.59 -4.60 -8.23
C THR A 124 12.27 -6.06 -8.58
N GLN A 125 12.86 -7.02 -7.86
CA GLN A 125 12.66 -8.44 -8.16
C GLN A 125 11.37 -9.01 -7.55
N SER A 126 10.83 -8.38 -6.51
CA SER A 126 9.60 -8.81 -5.83
C SER A 126 8.94 -7.66 -5.07
N VAL A 127 7.67 -7.84 -4.70
CA VAL A 127 6.92 -6.84 -3.90
C VAL A 127 7.54 -6.64 -2.53
N GLU A 128 8.09 -7.69 -1.93
CA GLU A 128 8.77 -7.63 -0.63
C GLU A 128 9.99 -6.71 -0.71
N ILE A 129 10.80 -6.85 -1.76
CA ILE A 129 11.96 -5.99 -2.00
C ILE A 129 11.52 -4.55 -2.30
N ALA A 130 10.43 -4.34 -3.03
CA ALA A 130 9.86 -3.01 -3.24
C ALA A 130 9.46 -2.35 -1.91
N ARG A 131 8.84 -3.10 -0.98
CA ARG A 131 8.47 -2.61 0.35
C ARG A 131 9.69 -2.26 1.20
N GLU A 132 10.74 -3.09 1.16
CA GLU A 132 12.01 -2.81 1.84
C GLU A 132 12.69 -1.54 1.30
N LEU A 133 12.71 -1.38 -0.03
CA LEU A 133 13.25 -0.19 -0.69
C LEU A 133 12.46 1.07 -0.31
N VAL A 134 11.13 1.02 -0.32
CA VAL A 134 10.27 2.12 0.13
C VAL A 134 10.56 2.49 1.58
N SER A 135 10.69 1.50 2.46
CA SER A 135 11.02 1.73 3.87
C SER A 135 12.38 2.44 4.03
N ALA A 136 13.41 1.94 3.34
CA ALA A 136 14.75 2.52 3.36
C ALA A 136 14.76 3.96 2.82
N LEU A 137 14.09 4.22 1.69
CA LEU A 137 14.04 5.55 1.09
C LEU A 137 13.26 6.56 1.95
N ARG A 138 12.17 6.13 2.62
CA ARG A 138 11.43 6.98 3.57
C ARG A 138 12.29 7.40 4.76
N GLN A 139 13.17 6.53 5.26
CA GLN A 139 14.14 6.88 6.32
C GLN A 139 15.19 7.91 5.85
N LEU A 140 15.35 8.08 4.54
CA LEU A 140 16.23 9.06 3.92
C LEU A 140 15.47 10.31 3.44
N SER A 141 14.25 10.51 3.95
CA SER A 141 13.37 11.66 3.68
C SER A 141 12.88 11.77 2.22
N PHE A 142 12.82 10.66 1.49
CA PHE A 142 12.18 10.59 0.16
C PHE A 142 10.69 10.27 0.24
N VAL A 143 9.93 10.88 -0.66
CA VAL A 143 8.51 10.57 -0.89
C VAL A 143 8.44 9.41 -1.88
N THR A 144 8.01 8.26 -1.39
CA THR A 144 8.02 7.02 -2.17
C THR A 144 6.94 6.04 -1.71
N MET A 145 6.51 5.19 -2.63
CA MET A 145 5.51 4.14 -2.40
C MET A 145 5.67 2.99 -3.41
N VAL A 146 5.12 1.84 -3.06
CA VAL A 146 4.98 0.71 -3.99
C VAL A 146 3.88 1.05 -5.00
N THR A 147 4.06 0.68 -6.27
CA THR A 147 3.03 0.89 -7.29
C THR A 147 1.97 -0.21 -7.23
N TYR A 148 0.75 0.13 -7.66
CA TYR A 148 -0.39 -0.79 -7.71
C TYR A 148 -1.03 -0.78 -9.11
N GLY A 149 -1.51 -1.94 -9.57
CA GLY A 149 -2.19 -2.12 -10.86
C GLY A 149 -1.92 -3.47 -11.50
#